data_AF-A0A9D3UKS7-F1
#
_entry.id   AF-A0A9D3UKS7-F1
#
_cell.length_a   1.000
_cell.length_b   1.000
_cell.length_c   1.000
_cell.angle_alpha   90.00
_cell.angle_beta   90.00
_cell.angle_gamma   90.00
#
_symmetry.space_group_name_H-M   'P 1'
#
loop_
_entity.id
_entity.type
_entity.pdbx_description
1 polymer ?
#
loop_
_entity_poly.entity_id
_entity_poly.type
_entity_poly.pdbx_seq_one_letter_code
_entity_poly.pdbx_strand_id
1 'polypeptide(L)'
;MNEDLENDFTYEEVCVALKDMSPLKAFREDGLGAIFYQRFWHIVGKDVADFCIETLHRLHNMVDINSTRIIFIPKVSSPRYMTYFRPISL
;
A
#
# COMPACT_ATOMS: atom_id res chain seq x y z
N MET A 1 14.11 -20.01 18.88
CA MET A 1 14.49 -18.65 18.41
C MET A 1 14.10 -18.60 16.95
N ASN A 2 12.96 -17.94 16.66
CA ASN A 2 12.20 -17.82 15.39
C ASN A 2 10.70 -18.13 15.54
N GLU A 3 10.23 -18.58 16.71
CA GLU A 3 8.82 -18.89 16.96
C GLU A 3 7.90 -17.70 16.62
N ASP A 4 8.34 -16.47 16.89
CA ASP A 4 7.58 -15.25 16.55
C ASP A 4 7.42 -15.00 15.05
N LEU A 5 8.31 -15.55 14.20
CA LEU A 5 8.24 -15.43 12.73
C LEU A 5 7.42 -16.55 12.09
N GLU A 6 7.11 -17.60 12.85
CA GLU A 6 6.33 -18.76 12.40
C GLU A 6 4.86 -18.69 12.85
N ASN A 7 4.51 -17.71 13.67
CA ASN A 7 3.14 -17.47 14.11
C ASN A 7 2.26 -16.89 13.00
N ASP A 8 0.96 -17.18 13.08
CA ASP A 8 -0.04 -16.61 12.19
C ASP A 8 -0.18 -15.10 12.40
N PHE A 9 -0.43 -14.38 11.30
CA PHE A 9 -0.68 -12.94 11.34
C PHE A 9 -2.01 -12.62 12.01
N THR A 10 -2.01 -11.59 12.85
CA THR A 10 -3.17 -11.17 13.64
C THR A 10 -3.77 -9.86 13.14
N TYR A 11 -5.03 -9.62 13.49
CA TYR A 11 -5.74 -8.37 13.22
C TYR A 11 -5.01 -7.16 13.82
N GLU A 12 -4.49 -7.35 15.04
CA GLU A 12 -3.77 -6.34 15.80
C GLU A 12 -2.49 -5.91 15.09
N GLU A 13 -1.72 -6.85 14.54
CA GLU A 13 -0.50 -6.56 13.79
C GLU A 13 -0.78 -5.73 12.54
N VAL A 14 -1.84 -6.08 11.79
CA VAL A 14 -2.26 -5.29 10.62
C VAL A 14 -2.66 -3.88 11.03
N CYS A 15 -3.39 -3.73 12.13
CA CYS A 15 -3.80 -2.43 12.67
C CYS A 15 -2.60 -1.58 13.11
N VAL A 16 -1.62 -2.18 13.80
CA VAL A 16 -0.38 -1.50 14.20
C VAL A 16 0.40 -1.06 12.97
N ALA A 17 0.63 -1.96 12.02
CA ALA A 17 1.32 -1.64 10.78
C ALA A 17 0.63 -0.49 10.01
N LEU A 18 -0.70 -0.49 9.94
CA LEU A 18 -1.46 0.60 9.31
C LEU A 18 -1.27 1.94 10.04
N LYS A 19 -1.24 1.94 11.37
CA LYS A 19 -1.05 3.17 12.17
C LYS A 19 0.36 3.74 12.04
N ASP A 20 1.36 2.89 11.82
CA ASP A 20 2.75 3.30 11.59
C ASP A 20 2.96 3.92 10.19
N MET A 21 2.02 3.72 9.25
CA MET A 21 2.10 4.35 7.93
C MET A 21 1.90 5.86 8.01
N SER A 22 2.71 6.62 7.24
CA SER A 22 2.53 8.06 7.11
C SER A 22 1.15 8.36 6.47
N PRO A 23 0.27 9.15 7.13
CA PRO A 23 -1.14 9.29 6.71
C PRO A 23 -1.33 9.84 5.29
N LEU A 24 -0.39 10.68 4.85
CA LEU A 24 -0.46 11.44 3.60
C LEU A 24 0.60 11.00 2.57
N LYS A 25 1.23 9.82 2.76
CA LYS A 25 2.13 9.29 1.72
C LYS A 25 1.34 9.06 0.43
N ALA A 26 2.03 9.31 -0.69
CA ALA A 26 1.50 9.55 -2.03
C ALA A 26 0.20 8.83 -2.35
N PHE A 27 -0.78 9.60 -2.84
CA PHE A 27 -2.06 9.09 -3.32
C PHE A 27 -1.81 8.07 -4.44
N ARG A 28 -2.24 6.83 -4.20
CA ARG A 28 -2.46 5.85 -5.26
C ARG A 28 -3.55 6.37 -6.21
N GLU A 29 -3.66 5.80 -7.39
CA GLU A 29 -4.58 6.27 -8.44
C GLU A 29 -6.04 6.39 -7.98
N ASP A 30 -6.37 5.56 -7.00
CA ASP A 30 -7.67 5.36 -6.37
C ASP A 30 -8.07 6.52 -5.44
N GLY A 31 -7.12 7.39 -5.05
CA GLY A 31 -7.36 8.55 -4.18
C GLY A 31 -7.50 8.23 -2.68
N LEU A 32 -7.40 6.96 -2.27
CA LEU A 32 -7.50 6.53 -0.88
C LEU A 32 -6.10 6.38 -0.25
N GLY A 33 -5.65 7.41 0.46
CA GLY A 33 -4.41 7.36 1.24
C GLY A 33 -4.56 6.54 2.53
N ALA A 34 -3.44 6.25 3.20
CA ALA A 34 -3.43 5.53 4.49
C ALA A 34 -4.34 6.19 5.54
N ILE A 35 -4.48 7.52 5.51
CA ILE A 35 -5.39 8.29 6.37
C ILE A 35 -6.85 7.82 6.30
N PHE A 36 -7.31 7.34 5.14
CA PHE A 36 -8.68 6.82 5.00
C PHE A 36 -8.85 5.58 5.88
N TYR A 37 -7.98 4.60 5.70
CA TYR A 37 -8.01 3.35 6.46
C TYR A 37 -7.77 3.59 7.95
N GLN A 38 -6.86 4.50 8.31
CA GLN A 38 -6.62 4.87 9.71
C GLN A 38 -7.86 5.50 10.37
N ARG A 39 -8.57 6.40 9.68
CA ARG A 39 -9.76 7.08 10.22
C ARG A 39 -10.98 6.16 10.27
N PHE A 40 -11.19 5.38 9.21
CA PHE A 40 -12.37 4.53 9.05
C PHE A 40 -12.11 3.07 9.42
N TRP A 41 -11.04 2.78 10.17
CA TRP A 41 -10.70 1.41 10.61
C TRP A 41 -11.84 0.71 11.35
N HIS A 42 -12.64 1.47 12.10
CA HIS A 42 -13.83 0.94 12.79
C HIS A 42 -14.94 0.46 11.84
N ILE A 43 -14.89 0.84 10.56
CA ILE A 43 -15.83 0.44 9.50
C ILE A 43 -15.19 -0.63 8.62
N VAL A 44 -14.02 -0.34 8.05
CA VAL A 44 -13.39 -1.19 7.01
C VAL A 44 -12.32 -2.13 7.54
N GLY A 45 -11.94 -2.00 8.82
CA GLY A 45 -10.75 -2.65 9.36
C GLY A 45 -10.80 -4.16 9.31
N LYS A 46 -11.98 -4.74 9.58
CA LYS A 46 -12.18 -6.19 9.50
C LYS A 46 -11.89 -6.73 8.10
N ASP A 47 -12.58 -6.20 7.10
CA ASP A 47 -12.44 -6.67 5.71
C ASP A 47 -11.01 -6.46 5.19
N VAL A 48 -10.38 -5.35 5.54
CA VAL A 48 -8.99 -5.06 5.16
C VAL A 48 -8.01 -6.02 5.84
N ALA A 49 -8.19 -6.30 7.12
CA ALA A 49 -7.31 -7.22 7.85
C ALA A 49 -7.47 -8.67 7.36
N ASP A 50 -8.70 -9.13 7.16
CA ASP A 50 -8.98 -10.46 6.60
C ASP A 50 -8.31 -10.60 5.22
N PHE A 51 -8.50 -9.60 4.36
CA PHE A 51 -7.84 -9.54 3.05
C PHE A 51 -6.31 -9.60 3.15
N CYS A 52 -5.70 -8.83 4.06
CA CYS A 52 -4.25 -8.84 4.27
C CYS A 52 -3.74 -10.20 4.76
N ILE A 53 -4.40 -10.81 5.75
CA ILE A 53 -4.00 -12.09 6.33
C ILE A 53 -4.12 -13.21 5.29
N GLU A 54 -5.24 -13.29 4.58
CA GLU A 54 -5.46 -14.28 3.51
C GLU A 54 -4.42 -14.14 2.39
N THR A 55 -4.08 -12.90 2.04
CA THR A 55 -3.04 -12.58 1.07
C THR A 55 -1.66 -13.06 1.53
N LEU A 56 -1.30 -12.82 2.79
CA LEU A 56 -0.03 -13.27 3.37
C LEU A 56 0.07 -14.80 3.41
N HIS A 57 -1.07 -15.48 3.58
CA HIS A 57 -1.19 -16.94 3.46
C HIS A 57 -1.28 -17.44 2.01
N ARG A 58 -1.08 -16.57 1.00
CA ARG A 58 -1.12 -16.88 -0.43
C ARG A 58 -2.45 -17.45 -0.92
N LEU A 59 -3.55 -17.08 -0.26
CA LEU A 59 -4.89 -17.51 -0.64
C LEU A 59 -5.49 -16.67 -1.79
N HIS A 60 -4.87 -15.52 -2.12
CA HIS A 60 -5.31 -14.64 -3.21
C HIS A 60 -4.31 -14.54 -4.35
N ASN A 61 -4.82 -14.39 -5.58
CA ASN A 61 -4.01 -14.04 -6.74
C ASN A 61 -3.74 -12.53 -6.74
N MET A 62 -2.47 -12.16 -6.62
CA MET A 62 -2.03 -10.77 -6.45
C MET A 62 -1.69 -10.07 -7.77
N VAL A 63 -1.95 -10.68 -8.93
CA VAL A 63 -1.57 -10.11 -10.25
C VAL A 63 -2.17 -8.73 -10.45
N ASP A 64 -3.45 -8.55 -10.15
CA ASP A 64 -4.13 -7.27 -10.35
C ASP A 64 -3.71 -6.20 -9.33
N ILE A 65 -3.34 -6.62 -8.11
CA ILE A 65 -2.90 -5.75 -7.02
C ILE A 65 -1.46 -5.28 -7.23
N ASN A 66 -0.61 -6.15 -7.77
CA ASN A 66 0.79 -5.87 -8.05
C ASN A 66 1.00 -5.16 -9.40
N SER A 67 -0.07 -4.77 -10.09
CA SER A 67 0.02 -3.98 -11.32
C SER A 67 0.51 -2.57 -11.01
N THR A 68 1.77 -2.31 -11.30
CA THR A 68 2.40 -0.99 -11.15
C THR A 68 2.10 -0.09 -12.34
N ARG A 69 1.76 1.17 -12.07
CA ARG A 69 1.73 2.21 -13.11
C ARG A 69 2.99 3.07 -13.06
N ILE A 70 3.62 3.24 -14.22
CA ILE A 70 4.79 4.11 -14.34
C ILE A 70 4.31 5.52 -14.71
N ILE A 71 4.64 6.51 -13.88
CA ILE A 71 4.33 7.92 -14.10
C ILE A 71 5.62 8.72 -14.25
N PHE A 72 5.63 9.67 -15.19
CA PHE A 72 6.76 10.55 -15.45
C PHE A 72 6.53 11.93 -14.83
N ILE A 73 7.29 12.28 -13.79
CA ILE A 73 7.25 13.60 -13.16
C ILE A 73 8.29 14.52 -13.82
N PRO A 74 7.91 15.69 -14.39
CA PRO A 74 8.86 16.66 -14.93
C PRO A 74 9.84 17.17 -13.86
N LYS A 75 11.14 17.24 -14.18
CA LYS A 75 12.17 17.87 -13.33
C LYS A 75 12.42 19.34 -13.68
N VAL A 76 12.00 19.77 -14.88
CA VAL A 76 12.23 21.11 -15.42
C VAL A 76 10.95 21.65 -16.06
N SER A 77 10.86 22.97 -16.21
CA SER A 77 9.76 23.61 -16.95
C SER A 77 9.84 23.24 -18.44
N SER A 78 8.70 22.92 -19.05
CA SER A 78 8.57 22.54 -20.47
C SER A 78 9.54 21.43 -20.92
N PRO A 79 9.41 20.21 -20.38
CA PRO A 79 10.33 19.13 -20.68
C PRO A 79 10.23 18.68 -22.15
N ARG A 80 11.37 18.59 -22.85
CA ARG A 80 11.46 18.15 -24.26
C ARG A 80 12.06 16.76 -24.47
N TYR A 81 12.78 16.24 -23.48
CA TYR A 81 13.47 14.96 -23.57
C TYR A 81 13.09 14.04 -22.41
N MET A 82 13.11 12.73 -22.63
CA MET A 82 12.75 11.72 -21.62
C MET A 82 13.62 11.81 -20.36
N THR A 83 14.89 12.18 -20.51
CA THR A 83 15.84 12.40 -19.40
C THR A 83 15.44 13.55 -18.47
N TYR A 84 14.50 14.40 -18.88
CA TYR A 84 13.98 15.50 -18.06
C TYR A 84 12.85 15.06 -17.14
N PHE A 85 12.38 13.82 -17.26
CA PHE A 85 11.41 13.24 -16.36
C PHE A 85 12.10 12.34 -15.33
N ARG A 86 11.48 12.24 -14.16
CA ARG A 86 11.77 11.20 -13.18
C ARG A 86 10.65 10.16 -13.26
N PRO A 87 10.92 8.93 -13.72
CA PRO A 87 9.94 7.88 -13.61
C PRO A 87 9.73 7.56 -12.13
N ILE A 88 8.47 7.40 -11.75
CA ILE A 88 8.05 6.82 -10.49
C ILE A 88 7.14 5.64 -10.79
N SER A 89 7.21 4.63 -9.93
CA SER A 89 6.28 3.52 -9.87
C SER A 89 5.26 3.85 -8.78
N LEU A 90 3.96 3.81 -9.11
CA LEU A 90 2.86 3.88 -8.17
C LEU A 90 2.24 2.49 -7.96
#